data_AF-C9L7U0-F1
#
_entry.id   AF-C9L7U0-F1
#
_cell.length_a   1.000
_cell.length_b   1.000
_cell.length_c   1.000
_cell.angle_alpha   90.00
_cell.angle_beta   90.00
_cell.angle_gamma   90.00
#
_symmetry.space_group_name_H-M   'P 1'
#
loop_
_entity.id
_entity.type
_entity.pdbx_description
1 polymer ?
#
loop_
_entity_poly.entity_id
_entity_poly.type
_entity_poly.pdbx_seq_one_letter_code
_entity_poly.pdbx_strand_id
1 'polypeptide(L)'
;MDEKKVREVIEDFKEIVLMSSAMGFDITSGQCDLIIEALEKQLPRKPNFEGDGYAPNGTFVYDTWICPSCEGYYEVDYDDYVYCPQCGQKLDWSE
;
A
#
# COMPACT_ATOMS: atom_id res chain seq x y z
N MET A 1 10.72 2.30 8.59
CA MET A 1 10.61 1.01 9.30
C MET A 1 11.34 -0.05 8.49
N ASP A 2 11.94 -1.04 9.14
CA ASP A 2 12.65 -2.14 8.46
C ASP A 2 11.64 -3.08 7.79
N GLU A 3 11.60 -3.07 6.46
CA GLU A 3 10.60 -3.80 5.67
C GLU A 3 10.69 -5.32 5.85
N LYS A 4 11.89 -5.85 6.12
CA LYS A 4 12.07 -7.28 6.38
C LYS A 4 11.36 -7.65 7.69
N LYS A 5 11.62 -6.88 8.74
CA LYS A 5 10.97 -7.09 10.04
C LYS A 5 9.46 -6.92 9.97
N VAL A 6 8.97 -5.98 9.15
CA VAL A 6 7.52 -5.78 8.95
C VAL A 6 6.89 -7.00 8.31
N ARG A 7 7.51 -7.57 7.26
CA ARG A 7 7.03 -8.79 6.61
C ARG A 7 7.03 -9.97 7.58
N GLU A 8 8.12 -10.16 8.34
CA GLU A 8 8.21 -11.20 9.37
C GLU A 8 7.06 -11.07 10.38
N VAL A 9 6.82 -9.87 10.93
CA VAL A 9 5.74 -9.63 11.90
C VAL A 9 4.35 -9.86 11.28
N ILE A 10 4.11 -9.47 10.03
CA ILE A 10 2.82 -9.73 9.36
C ILE A 10 2.54 -11.23 9.27
N GLU A 11 3.53 -12.03 8.88
CA GLU A 11 3.38 -13.48 8.76
C GLU A 11 3.21 -14.13 10.14
N ASP A 12 3.99 -13.72 11.14
CA ASP A 12 3.83 -14.18 12.53
C ASP A 12 2.40 -13.90 13.05
N PHE A 13 1.86 -12.71 12.77
CA PHE A 13 0.48 -12.36 13.17
C PHE A 13 -0.56 -13.20 12.45
N LYS A 14 -0.41 -13.43 11.14
CA LYS A 14 -1.31 -14.31 10.39
C LYS A 14 -1.31 -15.74 10.96
N GLU A 15 -0.15 -16.27 11.31
CA GLU A 15 -0.04 -17.59 11.96
C GLU A 15 -0.71 -17.62 13.34
N ILE A 16 -0.49 -16.59 14.18
CA ILE A 16 -1.14 -16.47 15.48
C ILE A 16 -2.66 -16.45 15.36
N VAL A 17 -3.20 -15.69 14.39
CA VAL A 17 -4.65 -15.64 14.13
C VAL A 17 -5.19 -17.02 13.74
N LEU A 18 -4.51 -17.71 12.82
CA LEU A 18 -4.90 -19.05 12.38
C LEU A 18 -4.86 -20.06 13.53
N MET A 19 -3.80 -20.04 14.34
CA MET A 19 -3.65 -20.93 15.49
C MET A 19 -4.71 -20.65 16.57
N SER A 20 -4.98 -19.38 16.84
CA SER A 20 -5.99 -18.98 17.84
C SER A 20 -7.38 -19.44 17.42
N SER A 21 -7.72 -19.26 16.14
CA SER A 21 -8.97 -19.76 15.56
C SER A 21 -9.06 -21.29 15.66
N ALA A 22 -7.99 -22.02 15.36
CA ALA A 22 -7.96 -23.48 15.46
C ALA A 22 -8.10 -23.99 16.90
N MET A 23 -7.59 -23.24 17.88
CA MET A 23 -7.70 -23.55 19.31
C MET A 23 -9.03 -23.08 19.94
N GLY A 24 -9.92 -22.44 19.16
CA GLY A 24 -11.20 -21.94 19.66
C GLY A 24 -11.09 -20.69 20.52
N PHE A 25 -9.98 -19.96 20.43
CA PHE A 25 -9.86 -18.63 21.04
C PHE A 25 -10.50 -17.59 20.12
N ASP A 26 -11.43 -16.81 20.68
CA ASP A 26 -12.02 -15.65 20.01
C ASP A 26 -11.10 -14.44 20.19
N ILE A 27 -9.91 -14.50 19.57
CA ILE A 27 -9.22 -13.26 19.25
C ILE A 27 -10.08 -12.59 18.19
N THR A 28 -10.52 -11.36 18.46
CA THR A 28 -11.37 -10.60 17.55
C THR A 28 -10.65 -10.46 16.21
N SER A 29 -10.98 -11.33 15.25
CA SER A 29 -10.34 -11.41 13.94
C SER A 29 -10.24 -10.04 13.30
N GLY A 30 -11.31 -9.22 13.43
CA GLY A 30 -11.34 -7.85 12.93
C GLY A 30 -10.30 -6.90 13.53
N GLN A 31 -9.83 -7.09 14.78
CA GLN A 31 -8.72 -6.29 15.31
C GLN A 31 -7.39 -6.72 14.69
N CYS A 32 -7.19 -8.02 14.47
CA CYS A 32 -5.98 -8.52 13.82
C CYS A 32 -5.92 -8.11 12.35
N ASP A 33 -7.05 -8.13 11.64
CA ASP A 33 -7.14 -7.68 10.26
C ASP A 33 -6.75 -6.20 10.14
N LEU A 34 -7.24 -5.35 11.04
CA LEU A 34 -6.85 -3.92 11.09
C LEU A 34 -5.36 -3.72 11.38
N ILE A 35 -4.77 -4.54 12.27
CA ILE A 35 -3.34 -4.48 12.57
C ILE A 35 -2.53 -4.91 11.33
N ILE A 36 -2.91 -6.01 10.69
CA ILE A 36 -2.26 -6.50 9.48
C ILE A 36 -2.36 -5.46 8.37
N GLU A 37 -3.54 -4.90 8.12
CA GLU A 37 -3.75 -3.86 7.09
C GLU A 37 -2.85 -2.64 7.35
N ALA A 38 -2.78 -2.18 8.60
CA ALA A 38 -1.93 -1.05 8.98
C ALA A 38 -0.43 -1.34 8.75
N LEU A 39 0.03 -2.57 9.04
CA LEU A 39 1.40 -3.00 8.81
C LEU A 39 1.71 -3.15 7.32
N GLU A 40 0.79 -3.73 6.54
CA GLU A 40 0.91 -3.89 5.10
C GLU A 40 1.07 -2.53 4.39
N LYS A 41 0.33 -1.51 4.84
CA LYS A 41 0.47 -0.12 4.34
C LYS A 41 1.85 0.50 4.58
N GLN A 42 2.67 -0.07 5.47
CA GLN A 42 4.05 0.40 5.70
C GLN A 42 5.06 -0.18 4.71
N LEU A 43 4.67 -1.22 3.95
CA LEU A 43 5.47 -1.77 2.86
C LEU A 43 5.26 -0.92 1.61
N PRO A 44 6.32 -0.40 0.96
CA PRO A 44 6.18 0.40 -0.25
C PRO A 44 5.49 -0.37 -1.37
N ARG A 45 4.61 0.31 -2.12
CA ARG A 45 3.99 -0.21 -3.34
C ARG A 45 4.06 0.85 -4.43
N LYS A 46 4.42 0.42 -5.65
CA LYS A 46 4.47 1.31 -6.81
C LYS A 46 3.06 1.74 -7.21
N PRO A 47 2.80 3.04 -7.43
CA PRO A 47 1.56 3.51 -8.02
C PRO A 47 1.36 2.99 -9.44
N ASN A 48 0.10 2.97 -9.87
CA ASN A 48 -0.23 2.89 -11.29
C ASN A 48 -0.29 4.29 -11.87
N PHE A 49 -0.13 4.42 -13.19
CA PHE A 49 -0.16 5.72 -13.86
C PHE A 49 -1.07 5.67 -15.08
N GLU A 50 -1.79 6.77 -15.30
CA GLU A 50 -2.64 7.02 -16.46
C GLU A 50 -2.29 8.37 -17.08
N GLY A 51 -2.56 8.50 -18.36
CA GLY A 51 -2.39 9.74 -19.10
C GLY A 51 -2.98 9.63 -20.50
N ASP A 52 -3.17 10.76 -21.16
CA ASP A 52 -3.59 10.81 -22.56
C ASP A 52 -2.75 11.75 -23.43
N GLY A 53 -1.80 12.45 -22.80
CA GLY A 53 -0.92 13.41 -23.44
C GLY A 53 0.33 12.82 -24.11
N TYR A 54 0.83 13.54 -25.13
CA TYR A 54 2.15 13.32 -25.71
C TYR A 54 2.91 14.66 -25.79
N ALA A 55 4.18 14.64 -25.39
CA ALA A 55 5.08 15.78 -25.55
C ALA A 55 5.41 16.04 -27.04
N PRO A 56 5.93 17.24 -27.42
CA PRO A 56 6.23 17.57 -28.82
C PRO A 56 7.23 16.62 -29.52
N ASN A 57 8.04 15.90 -28.75
CA ASN A 57 8.98 14.88 -29.23
C ASN A 57 8.35 13.49 -29.37
N GLY A 58 7.06 13.33 -29.08
CA GLY A 58 6.32 12.07 -29.14
C GLY A 58 6.40 11.20 -27.88
N THR A 59 7.03 11.66 -26.80
CA THR A 59 7.05 10.93 -25.52
C THR A 59 5.67 10.98 -24.85
N PHE A 60 5.17 9.84 -24.38
CA PHE A 60 3.91 9.77 -23.61
C PHE A 60 4.07 10.46 -22.26
N VAL A 61 3.06 11.22 -21.85
CA VAL A 61 3.04 11.97 -20.60
C VAL A 61 1.97 11.36 -19.69
N TYR A 62 2.36 11.06 -18.46
CA TYR A 62 1.42 10.64 -17.42
C TYR A 62 0.84 11.87 -16.74
N ASP A 63 -0.48 11.91 -16.60
CA ASP A 63 -1.21 13.01 -15.96
C ASP A 63 -1.54 12.65 -14.52
N THR A 64 -1.84 11.38 -14.26
CA THR A 64 -2.38 10.91 -12.99
C THR A 64 -1.63 9.70 -12.47
N TRP A 65 -1.32 9.69 -11.18
CA TRP A 65 -0.94 8.48 -10.46
C TRP A 65 -2.09 8.01 -9.58
N ILE A 66 -2.21 6.69 -9.47
CA ILE A 66 -3.31 6.01 -8.80
C ILE A 66 -2.74 5.22 -7.63
N CYS A 67 -3.27 5.49 -6.43
CA CYS A 67 -2.87 4.77 -5.23
C CYS A 67 -3.14 3.26 -5.41
N PRO A 68 -2.13 2.40 -5.20
CA PRO A 68 -2.26 0.97 -5.47
C PRO A 68 -3.12 0.21 -4.45
N SER A 69 -3.64 0.90 -3.43
CA SER A 69 -4.41 0.30 -2.34
C SER A 69 -5.85 0.79 -2.26
N CYS A 70 -6.09 2.09 -2.46
CA CYS A 70 -7.44 2.66 -2.37
C CYS A 70 -7.93 3.25 -3.70
N GLU A 71 -7.15 3.13 -4.77
CA GLU A 71 -7.50 3.62 -6.11
C GLU A 71 -7.82 5.13 -6.14
N GLY A 72 -7.28 5.89 -5.20
CA GLY A 72 -7.34 7.36 -5.22
C GLY A 72 -6.48 7.91 -6.34
N TYR A 73 -6.98 8.94 -7.02
CA TYR A 73 -6.34 9.60 -8.17
C TYR A 73 -5.68 10.91 -7.73
N TYR A 74 -4.48 11.17 -8.25
CA TYR A 74 -3.63 12.29 -7.85
C TYR A 74 -2.79 12.79 -9.03
N GLU A 75 -2.49 14.08 -9.05
CA GLU A 75 -1.79 14.74 -10.16
C GLU A 75 -0.28 14.48 -10.10
N VAL A 76 0.32 14.01 -11.19
CA VAL A 76 1.76 13.67 -11.23
C VAL A 76 2.66 14.89 -10.97
N ASP A 77 2.26 16.08 -11.42
CA ASP A 77 3.08 17.28 -11.37
C ASP A 77 3.12 17.97 -10.00
N TYR A 78 2.16 17.68 -9.11
CA TYR A 78 1.98 18.42 -7.85
C TYR A 78 1.88 17.54 -6.61
N ASP A 79 1.48 16.26 -6.75
CA ASP A 79 1.23 15.38 -5.61
C ASP A 79 2.41 14.43 -5.37
N ASP A 80 3.47 14.93 -4.72
CA ASP A 80 4.72 14.22 -4.41
C ASP A 80 4.69 13.44 -3.07
N TYR A 81 3.52 12.93 -2.68
CA TYR A 81 3.35 12.33 -1.37
C TYR A 81 4.20 11.06 -1.19
N VAL A 82 4.83 10.92 -0.01
CA VAL A 82 5.52 9.67 0.38
C VAL A 82 4.52 8.59 0.82
N TYR A 83 3.35 9.02 1.29
CA TYR A 83 2.25 8.16 1.70
C TYR A 83 0.96 8.66 1.05
N CYS A 84 0.11 7.75 0.58
CA CYS A 84 -1.20 8.11 0.06
C CYS A 84 -1.99 8.90 1.12
N PRO A 85 -2.46 10.13 0.82
CA PRO A 85 -3.13 10.98 1.80
C PRO A 85 -4.52 10.44 2.18
N GLN A 86 -5.12 9.58 1.35
CA GLN A 86 -6.44 8.99 1.63
C GLN A 86 -6.35 7.75 2.52
N CYS A 87 -5.40 6.84 2.28
CA CYS A 87 -5.37 5.54 2.95
C CYS A 87 -4.08 5.21 3.73
N GLY A 88 -3.04 6.03 3.61
CA GLY A 88 -1.77 5.87 4.33
C GLY A 88 -0.81 4.83 3.73
N GLN A 89 -1.09 4.29 2.54
CA GLN A 89 -0.17 3.40 1.83
C GLN A 89 1.16 4.10 1.54
N LYS A 90 2.29 3.53 1.98
CA LYS A 90 3.64 3.98 1.61
C LYS A 90 3.85 3.79 0.11
N LEU A 91 4.26 4.84 -0.59
CA LEU A 91 4.44 4.83 -2.03
C LEU A 91 5.90 4.54 -2.38
N ASP A 92 6.08 3.69 -3.39
CA ASP A 92 7.39 3.41 -3.98
C ASP A 92 7.54 4.22 -5.27
N TRP A 93 8.43 5.21 -5.22
CA TRP A 93 8.76 6.07 -6.35
C TRP A 93 10.09 5.70 -7.02
N SER A 94 10.66 4.53 -6.68
CA SER A 94 11.85 4.05 -7.37
C SER A 94 11.54 3.73 -8.84
N GLU A 95 12.50 4.02 -9.72
CA GLU A 95 12.45 3.63 -11.13
C GLU A 95 12.52 2.10 -11.30
#